data_AF-A0A0Q0WEE8-F1
#
_entry.id   AF-A0A0Q0WEE8-F1
#
_cell.length_a   1.000
_cell.length_b   1.000
_cell.length_c   1.000
_cell.angle_alpha   90.00
_cell.angle_beta   90.00
_cell.angle_gamma   90.00
#
_symmetry.space_group_name_H-M   'P 1'
#
loop_
_entity.id
_entity.type
_entity.pdbx_description
1 polymer ?
#
loop_
_entity_poly.entity_id
_entity_poly.type
_entity_poly.pdbx_seq_one_letter_code
_entity_poly.pdbx_strand_id
1 'polypeptide(L)' 'MPKVAALTPPKIAKVLEKKGFVLDRTSGSHHIYYNPEVKRRVVVPFHKKISQRVPPLPF' A
#
# COMPACT_ATOMS: atom_id res chain seq x y z
N MET A 1 8.32 -12.87 -19.47
CA MET A 1 8.60 -11.86 -18.42
C MET A 1 8.39 -12.52 -17.07
N PRO A 2 9.37 -12.53 -16.15
CA PRO A 2 9.16 -13.11 -14.82
C PRO A 2 8.07 -12.31 -14.11
N LYS A 3 7.06 -13.02 -13.60
CA LYS A 3 5.93 -12.43 -12.89
C LYS A 3 6.43 -11.94 -11.54
N VAL A 4 6.87 -10.69 -11.46
CA VAL A 4 7.23 -10.05 -10.20
C VAL A 4 6.02 -10.14 -9.29
N ALA A 5 6.16 -10.83 -8.16
CA ALA A 5 5.07 -10.97 -7.21
C ALA A 5 4.65 -9.58 -6.73
N ALA A 6 3.45 -9.14 -7.12
CA ALA A 6 2.93 -7.86 -6.66
C ALA A 6 2.76 -7.94 -5.14
N LEU A 7 3.57 -7.17 -4.40
CA LEU A 7 3.40 -7.01 -2.97
C LEU A 7 2.04 -6.36 -2.73
N THR A 8 1.20 -7.02 -1.96
CA THR A 8 -0.11 -6.46 -1.57
C THR A 8 0.08 -5.43 -0.46
N PRO A 9 -0.75 -4.38 -0.38
CA PRO A 9 -0.66 -3.37 0.67
C PRO A 9 -0.56 -3.95 2.11
N PRO A 10 -1.30 -5.01 2.48
CA PRO A 10 -1.16 -5.65 3.79
C PRO A 10 0.22 -6.27 4.04
N LYS A 11 0.87 -6.82 3.00
CA LYS A 11 2.23 -7.36 3.12
C LYS A 11 3.24 -6.23 3.33
N ILE A 12 3.06 -5.10 2.66
CA ILE A 12 3.92 -3.92 2.82
C ILE A 12 3.78 -3.37 4.25
N ALA A 13 2.56 -3.21 4.75
CA ALA A 13 2.29 -2.78 6.13
C ALA A 13 3.01 -3.67 7.16
N LYS A 14 2.86 -5.00 7.06
CA LYS A 14 3.54 -5.94 7.97
C LYS A 14 5.07 -5.82 7.93
N VAL A 15 5.65 -5.57 6.76
CA VAL A 15 7.11 -5.38 6.63
C VAL A 15 7.55 -4.06 7.24
N LEU A 16 6.76 -3.00 7.08
CA LEU A 16 7.02 -1.70 7.69
C LEU A 16 6.96 -1.80 9.23
N GLU A 17 5.91 -2.42 9.77
CA GLU A 17 5.77 -2.65 11.21
C GLU A 17 6.95 -3.43 11.80
N LYS A 18 7.38 -4.51 11.13
CA LYS A 18 8.59 -5.27 11.52
C LYS A 18 9.89 -4.46 11.47
N LYS A 19 9.93 -3.40 10.67
CA LYS A 19 11.07 -2.48 10.56
C LYS A 19 10.95 -1.27 11.49
N GLY A 20 10.07 -1.31 12.50
CA GLY A 20 9.91 -0.23 13.48
C GLY A 20 9.14 0.97 12.95
N PHE A 21 8.46 0.84 11.81
CA PHE A 21 7.50 1.86 11.39
C PHE A 21 6.19 1.69 12.15
N VAL A 22 5.67 2.79 12.67
CA VAL A 22 4.39 2.84 13.39
C VAL A 22 3.37 3.56 12.52
N LEU A 23 2.12 3.10 12.54
CA LEU A 23 1.04 3.79 11.85
C LEU A 23 0.81 5.15 12.55
N ASP A 24 1.07 6.24 11.83
CA ASP A 24 0.96 7.61 12.33
C ASP A 24 -0.43 8.17 12.09
N ARG A 25 -0.94 8.04 10.86
CA ARG A 25 -2.32 8.40 10.54
C ARG A 25 -2.84 7.62 9.34
N THR A 26 -4.16 7.59 9.20
CA THR A 26 -4.83 7.11 7.99
C THR A 26 -5.66 8.24 7.38
N SER A 27 -5.58 8.39 6.06
CA SER A 27 -6.40 9.35 5.32
C SER A 27 -7.07 8.61 4.16
N GLY A 28 -8.35 8.29 4.34
CA GLY A 28 -9.09 7.42 3.42
C GLY A 28 -8.40 6.05 3.27
N SER A 29 -8.07 5.68 2.03
CA SER A 29 -7.35 4.45 1.72
C SER A 29 -5.82 4.57 1.86
N HIS A 30 -5.27 5.71 2.26
CA HIS A 30 -3.82 5.86 2.42
C HIS A 30 -3.42 5.72 3.89
N HIS A 31 -2.57 4.73 4.18
CA HIS A 31 -2.00 4.55 5.50
C HIS A 31 -0.62 5.20 5.54
N ILE A 32 -0.41 6.10 6.50
CA ILE A 32 0.85 6.83 6.68
C ILE A 32 1.57 6.22 7.87
N TYR A 33 2.75 5.69 7.61
CA TYR A 33 3.64 5.11 8.60
C TYR A 33 4.81 6.04 8.87
N TYR A 34 5.24 6.14 10.13
CA TYR A 34 6.39 6.90 10.57
C TYR A 34 7.32 6.02 11.38
N ASN A 35 8.62 6.07 11.09
CA ASN A 35 9.64 5.49 11.94
C ASN A 35 10.38 6.63 12.67
N PRO A 36 10.28 6.73 14.01
CA PRO A 36 10.93 7.78 14.79
C PRO A 36 12.45 7.61 14.88
N GLU A 37 12.98 6.39 14.77
CA GLU A 37 14.41 6.09 14.83
C GLU A 37 15.15 6.66 13.62
N VAL A 38 14.61 6.44 12.42
CA VAL A 38 15.19 6.93 11.16
C VAL A 38 14.57 8.25 10.70
N LYS A 39 13.56 8.77 11.41
CA LYS A 39 12.78 9.97 11.08
C LYS A 39 12.21 9.96 9.66
N ARG A 40 11.76 8.80 9.19
CA ARG A 40 11.19 8.62 7.83
C ARG A 40 9.69 8.37 7.88
N ARG A 41 8.98 8.91 6.89
CA ARG A 41 7.55 8.68 6.67
C ARG A 41 7.34 7.91 5.37
N VAL A 42 6.42 6.96 5.37
CA VAL A 42 6.06 6.13 4.22
C VAL A 42 4.55 6.11 4.09
N VAL A 43 4.04 6.31 2.88
CA VAL A 43 2.61 6.23 2.58
C VAL A 43 2.33 4.95 1.81
N VAL A 44 1.43 4.12 2.33
CA VAL A 44 0.98 2.87 1.70
C VAL A 44 -0.44 3.04 1.19
N PRO A 45 -0.68 2.98 -0.13
CA PRO A 45 -2.02 3.02 -0.68
C PRO A 45 -2.73 1.66 -0.51
N PHE A 46 -3.82 1.65 0.25
CA PHE A 46 -4.76 0.54 0.41
C PHE A 46 -5.97 0.70 -0.52
N HIS A 47 -5.73 1.01 -1.80
CA HIS A 47 -6.81 0.96 -2.78
C HIS A 47 -7.25 -0.50 -2.97
N LYS A 48 -8.53 -0.81 -2.73
CA LYS A 48 -9.13 -2.04 -3.26
C LYS A 48 -8.85 -2.01 -4.76
N LYS A 49 -8.14 -3.02 -5.28
CA LYS A 49 -8.00 -3.19 -6.74
C LYS A 49 -9.40 -3.21 -7.33
N ILE A 50 -9.85 -2.09 -7.90
CA ILE A 50 -10.82 -2.14 -8.97
C ILE A 50 -10.04 -2.79 -10.09
N SER A 51 -10.31 -4.09 -10.26
CA SER A 51 -9.89 -4.84 -11.42
C SER A 51 -10.21 -3.98 -12.64
N GLN A 52 -9.24 -3.74 -13.52
CA GLN A 52 -9.52 -3.19 -14.84
C GLN A 52 -10.38 -4.22 -15.58
N ARG A 53 -11.69 -4.19 -15.34
CA ARG A 53 -12.67 -4.79 -16.24
C ARG A 53 -12.93 -3.71 -17.27
N VAL A 54 -12.47 -4.02 -18.47
CA VAL A 54 -12.70 -3.32 -19.73
C VAL A 54 -14.11 -2.70 -19.73
N PRO A 55 -14.28 -1.40 -20.05
CA PRO A 55 -15.63 -0.87 -20.26
C PRO A 55 -16.29 -1.68 -21.40
N PRO A 56 -17.58 -2.06 -21.30
CA PRO A 56 -18.25 -2.68 -22.43
C PRO A 56 -18.20 -1.71 -23.61
N LEU A 57 -17.84 -2.22 -24.79
CA LEU A 57 -17.87 -1.44 -26.04
C LEU A 57 -19.29 -0.90 -26.24
N PRO A 58 -19.46 0.32 -26.76
CA PRO A 58 -20.78 0.78 -27.17
C PRO A 58 -21.30 -0.15 -28.26
N PHE A 59 -22.56 -0.56 -28.14
CA PHE A 59 -23.31 -1.17 -29.23
C PHE A 59 -23.42 -0.20 -30.40
#